data_AF-W9SX03-F1
#
_entry.id   AF-W9SX03-F1
#
_cell.length_a   1.000
_cell.length_b   1.000
_cell.length_c   1.000
_cell.angle_alpha   90.00
_cell.angle_beta   90.00
_cell.angle_gamma   90.00
#
_symmetry.space_group_name_H-M   'P 1'
#
loop_
_entity.id
_entity.type
_entity.pdbx_description
1 polymer ?
#
loop_
_entity_poly.entity_id
_entity_poly.type
_entity_poly.pdbx_seq_one_letter_code
_entity_poly.pdbx_strand_id
1 'polypeptide(L)'
;MTAQAPRSSRLTPAACPLLSAVLPLRYALGPTLAVDTSAHELPPLRGEFPAIGDYFEPLRGRPLNYTARLLRDGWLYVWQSGLQRLVEYRVVQSVLTQTPRGGKVIDGRSLAYLLLPAGEPAMLVWSPSQWSDAQFAAARAGTEIRQRVMRTITPGATPFSGQARGIHERIGDYMDADWYGWSCEPSAAHRPAWPGLLDDMRRCEQQAYA
;
A
#
# COMPACT_ATOMS: atom_id res chain seq x y z
N MET A 1 -30.03 29.05 -14.09
CA MET A 1 -29.29 27.82 -13.77
C MET A 1 -28.18 28.21 -12.79
N THR A 2 -28.41 28.01 -11.51
CA THR A 2 -27.49 28.43 -10.42
C THR A 2 -26.48 27.31 -10.17
N ALA A 3 -25.20 27.59 -10.40
CA ALA A 3 -24.10 26.69 -10.13
C ALA A 3 -23.92 26.49 -8.61
N GLN A 4 -23.93 25.24 -8.18
CA GLN A 4 -23.67 24.86 -6.79
C GLN A 4 -22.15 24.93 -6.53
N ALA A 5 -21.75 25.78 -5.57
CA ALA A 5 -20.37 25.88 -5.11
C ALA A 5 -19.90 24.57 -4.44
N PRO A 6 -18.60 24.21 -4.54
CA PRO A 6 -18.08 23.02 -3.89
C PRO A 6 -18.19 23.17 -2.37
N ARG A 7 -18.85 22.20 -1.73
CA ARG A 7 -18.96 22.14 -0.27
C ARG A 7 -17.57 21.91 0.33
N SER A 8 -17.06 22.92 1.03
CA SER A 8 -16.00 22.76 2.01
C SER A 8 -16.45 21.74 3.06
N SER A 9 -15.81 20.58 3.13
CA SER A 9 -15.96 19.63 4.24
C SER A 9 -15.28 20.21 5.49
N ARG A 10 -15.97 21.14 6.16
CA ARG A 10 -15.65 21.47 7.54
C ARG A 10 -15.99 20.23 8.37
N LEU A 11 -14.96 19.55 8.87
CA LEU A 11 -15.10 18.46 9.84
C LEU A 11 -16.06 18.91 10.94
N THR A 12 -17.20 18.22 11.04
CA THR A 12 -18.24 18.51 12.03
C THR A 12 -17.77 17.95 13.37
N PRO A 13 -17.72 18.75 14.45
CA PRO A 13 -17.19 18.31 15.74
C PRO A 13 -18.21 17.41 16.45
N ALA A 14 -18.34 16.16 16.00
CA ALA A 14 -19.07 15.08 16.69
C ALA A 14 -18.89 13.68 16.06
N ALA A 15 -18.39 13.54 14.83
CA ALA A 15 -18.20 12.24 14.21
C ALA A 15 -16.74 11.78 14.36
N CYS A 16 -16.48 10.80 15.24
CA CYS A 16 -15.25 10.02 15.13
C CYS A 16 -15.25 9.37 13.75
N PRO A 17 -14.29 9.68 12.87
CA PRO A 17 -14.28 9.11 11.53
C PRO A 17 -14.12 7.60 11.64
N LEU A 18 -14.96 6.88 10.91
CA LEU A 18 -14.82 5.45 10.71
C LEU A 18 -13.43 5.16 10.15
N LEU A 19 -12.66 4.26 10.76
CA LEU A 19 -11.31 3.92 10.30
C LEU A 19 -11.30 2.59 9.56
N SER A 20 -10.58 2.56 8.43
CA SER A 20 -10.21 1.35 7.72
C SER A 20 -8.74 1.04 7.94
N ALA A 21 -8.44 -0.21 8.30
CA ALA A 21 -7.09 -0.74 8.20
C ALA A 21 -6.76 -0.99 6.73
N VAL A 22 -5.69 -0.40 6.20
CA VAL A 22 -5.27 -0.55 4.81
C VAL A 22 -3.90 -1.23 4.78
N LEU A 23 -3.81 -2.43 4.24
CA LEU A 23 -2.56 -3.14 4.03
C LEU A 23 -1.92 -2.70 2.70
N PRO A 24 -0.87 -1.87 2.71
CA PRO A 24 -0.21 -1.48 1.48
C PRO A 24 0.68 -2.61 0.96
N LEU A 25 0.54 -2.92 -0.32
CA LEU A 25 1.29 -3.94 -1.03
C LEU A 25 2.06 -3.30 -2.20
N ARG A 26 3.01 -4.04 -2.75
CA ARG A 26 3.64 -3.73 -4.03
C ARG A 26 3.39 -4.86 -5.00
N TYR A 27 3.29 -4.56 -6.29
CA TYR A 27 3.46 -5.60 -7.28
C TYR A 27 4.95 -5.89 -7.49
N ALA A 28 5.27 -7.16 -7.74
CA ALA A 28 6.56 -7.62 -8.20
C ALA A 28 6.34 -8.60 -9.35
N LEU A 29 7.35 -8.79 -10.21
CA LEU A 29 7.34 -9.91 -11.14
C LEU A 29 7.49 -11.20 -10.32
N GLY A 30 6.70 -12.22 -10.62
CA GLY A 30 6.75 -13.46 -9.87
C GLY A 30 5.94 -14.60 -10.49
N PRO A 31 6.13 -15.83 -9.98
CA PRO A 31 5.45 -17.02 -10.46
C PRO A 31 4.10 -17.29 -9.76
N THR A 32 3.74 -16.51 -8.73
CA THR A 32 2.51 -16.67 -7.93
C THR A 32 1.27 -16.22 -8.71
N LEU A 33 0.08 -16.45 -8.15
CA LEU A 33 -1.20 -15.94 -8.67
C LEU A 33 -1.14 -14.44 -8.98
N ALA A 34 -1.61 -14.08 -10.18
CA ALA A 34 -1.68 -12.70 -10.62
C ALA A 34 -2.58 -11.86 -9.71
N VAL A 35 -2.17 -10.62 -9.46
CA VAL A 35 -3.07 -9.59 -8.91
C VAL A 35 -3.73 -8.83 -10.05
N ASP A 36 -4.93 -8.33 -9.80
CA ASP A 36 -5.58 -7.41 -10.73
C ASP A 36 -4.79 -6.10 -10.78
N THR A 37 -4.27 -5.79 -11.96
CA THR A 37 -3.47 -4.59 -12.22
C THR A 37 -4.13 -3.67 -13.24
N SER A 38 -5.37 -3.97 -13.63
CA SER A 38 -6.14 -3.18 -14.60
C SER A 38 -6.31 -1.74 -14.15
N ALA A 39 -6.49 -1.52 -12.84
CA ALA A 39 -6.59 -0.20 -12.22
C ALA A 39 -5.24 0.58 -12.15
N HIS A 40 -4.13 -0.03 -12.58
CA HIS A 40 -2.78 0.52 -12.42
C HIS A 40 -2.06 0.75 -13.75
N GLU A 41 -2.74 0.54 -14.88
CA GLU A 41 -2.20 0.74 -16.24
C GLU A 41 -0.86 0.03 -16.45
N LEU A 42 -0.65 -1.11 -15.79
CA LEU A 42 0.58 -1.88 -15.95
C LEU A 42 0.57 -2.60 -17.30
N PRO A 43 1.73 -2.67 -17.99
CA PRO A 43 1.84 -3.44 -19.22
C PRO A 43 1.48 -4.92 -19.01
N PRO A 44 0.75 -5.57 -19.92
CA PRO A 44 0.43 -6.98 -19.76
C PRO A 44 1.70 -7.84 -19.79
N LEU A 45 1.82 -8.76 -18.84
CA LEU A 45 2.88 -9.77 -18.84
C LEU A 45 2.42 -10.99 -19.65
N ARG A 46 3.35 -11.59 -20.38
CA ARG A 46 3.12 -12.76 -21.23
C ARG A 46 4.27 -13.74 -21.11
N GLY A 47 3.97 -15.01 -21.32
CA GLY A 47 4.96 -16.09 -21.28
C GLY A 47 5.18 -16.66 -19.88
N GLU A 48 6.25 -17.42 -19.77
CA GLU A 48 6.59 -18.17 -18.56
C GLU A 48 7.62 -17.42 -17.72
N PHE A 49 7.61 -17.70 -16.43
CA PHE A 49 8.62 -17.22 -15.50
C PHE A 49 9.99 -17.80 -15.90
N PRO A 50 11.03 -16.97 -16.08
CA PRO A 50 12.29 -17.42 -16.64
C PRO A 50 13.00 -18.40 -15.69
N ALA A 51 13.72 -19.37 -16.27
CA ALA A 51 14.61 -20.25 -15.54
C ALA A 51 15.89 -19.48 -15.16
N ILE A 52 15.90 -18.81 -14.00
CA ILE A 52 17.03 -18.00 -13.52
C ILE A 52 18.07 -18.90 -12.83
N GLY A 53 18.54 -19.95 -13.51
CA GLY A 53 19.47 -20.96 -12.98
C GLY A 53 18.78 -22.13 -12.27
N ASP A 54 19.58 -23.16 -11.97
CA ASP A 54 19.11 -24.49 -11.55
C ASP A 54 18.23 -24.49 -10.30
N TYR A 55 18.46 -23.54 -9.38
CA TYR A 55 17.65 -23.38 -8.17
C TYR A 55 16.16 -23.13 -8.50
N PHE A 56 15.85 -22.49 -9.63
CA PHE A 56 14.48 -22.10 -10.02
C PHE A 56 13.82 -23.08 -10.98
N GLU A 57 14.42 -24.24 -11.23
CA GLU A 57 13.86 -25.29 -12.07
C GLU A 57 12.41 -25.69 -11.68
N PRO A 58 12.02 -25.73 -10.39
CA PRO A 58 10.63 -25.99 -9.99
C PRO A 58 9.61 -24.93 -10.44
N LEU A 59 10.05 -23.78 -10.94
CA LEU A 59 9.21 -22.70 -11.47
C LEU A 59 9.04 -22.76 -12.99
N ARG A 60 9.76 -23.64 -13.68
CA ARG A 60 9.65 -23.81 -15.14
C ARG A 60 8.19 -24.10 -15.53
N GLY A 61 7.70 -23.45 -16.58
CA GLY A 61 6.31 -23.59 -17.02
C GLY A 61 5.30 -22.74 -16.26
N ARG A 62 5.67 -22.11 -15.13
CA ARG A 62 4.76 -21.21 -14.43
C ARG A 62 4.59 -19.89 -15.20
N PRO A 63 3.39 -19.28 -15.21
CA PRO A 63 3.18 -18.01 -15.87
C PRO A 63 3.97 -16.87 -15.20
N LEU A 64 4.47 -15.94 -16.01
CA LEU A 64 5.04 -14.68 -15.52
C LEU A 64 3.91 -13.71 -15.16
N ASN A 65 3.76 -13.40 -13.87
CA ASN A 65 2.68 -12.56 -13.36
C ASN A 65 3.18 -11.33 -12.59
N TYR A 66 2.27 -10.37 -12.40
CA TYR A 66 2.37 -9.41 -11.32
C TYR A 66 1.84 -10.06 -10.06
N THR A 67 2.70 -10.21 -9.07
CA THR A 67 2.38 -10.80 -7.77
C THR A 67 2.36 -9.72 -6.70
N ALA A 68 1.41 -9.79 -5.77
CA ALA A 68 1.43 -8.93 -4.59
C ALA A 68 2.58 -9.34 -3.66
N ARG A 69 3.32 -8.36 -3.16
CA ARG A 69 4.34 -8.54 -2.14
C ARG A 69 4.22 -7.47 -1.08
N LEU A 70 4.75 -7.75 0.10
CA LEU A 70 4.85 -6.74 1.16
C LEU A 70 5.79 -5.60 0.72
N LEU A 71 5.57 -4.41 1.30
CA LEU A 71 6.46 -3.28 1.08
C LEU A 71 7.87 -3.62 1.58
N ARG A 72 8.86 -3.32 0.74
CA ARG A 72 10.28 -3.40 1.12
C ARG A 72 10.71 -2.18 1.92
N ASP A 73 11.88 -2.28 2.53
CA ASP A 73 12.51 -1.18 3.25
C ASP A 73 12.60 0.07 2.39
N GLY A 74 12.22 1.20 2.97
CA GLY A 74 12.06 2.44 2.23
C GLY A 74 11.15 3.43 2.95
N TRP A 75 10.41 4.21 2.16
CA TRP A 75 9.60 5.32 2.64
C TRP A 75 8.23 5.26 1.98
N LEU A 76 7.18 5.40 2.77
CA LEU A 76 5.82 5.53 2.28
C LEU A 76 5.28 6.91 2.60
N TYR A 77 4.74 7.58 1.59
CA TYR A 77 4.13 8.90 1.70
C TYR A 77 2.63 8.78 1.51
N VAL A 78 1.87 9.38 2.42
CA VAL A 78 0.40 9.31 2.44
C VAL A 78 -0.17 10.72 2.48
N TRP A 79 -0.87 11.11 1.42
CA TRP A 79 -1.66 12.33 1.41
C TRP A 79 -3.06 12.00 1.92
N GLN A 80 -3.43 12.54 3.07
CA GLN A 80 -4.75 12.40 3.65
C GLN A 80 -5.60 13.61 3.24
N SER A 81 -6.48 13.43 2.26
CA SER A 81 -7.23 14.55 1.67
C SER A 81 -8.12 15.26 2.68
N GLY A 82 -8.80 14.53 3.57
CA GLY A 82 -9.62 15.13 4.63
C GLY A 82 -8.83 15.99 5.61
N LEU A 83 -7.55 15.66 5.86
CA LEU A 83 -6.65 16.41 6.75
C LEU A 83 -5.75 17.41 6.03
N GLN A 84 -5.79 17.44 4.69
CA GLN A 84 -4.90 18.23 3.84
C GLN A 84 -3.43 18.10 4.26
N ARG A 85 -3.01 16.86 4.54
CA ARG A 85 -1.72 16.57 5.16
C ARG A 85 -0.96 15.49 4.41
N LEU A 86 0.31 15.76 4.14
CA LEU A 86 1.28 14.76 3.69
C LEU A 86 1.98 14.16 4.91
N VAL A 87 1.76 12.86 5.12
CA VAL A 87 2.38 12.06 6.17
C VAL A 87 3.48 11.21 5.57
N GLU A 88 4.58 11.06 6.29
CA GLU A 88 5.72 10.24 5.91
C GLU A 88 5.87 9.09 6.90
N TYR A 89 6.11 7.90 6.38
CA TYR A 89 6.38 6.69 7.13
C TYR A 89 7.72 6.13 6.69
N ARG A 90 8.53 5.71 7.66
CA ARG A 90 9.65 4.80 7.39
C ARG A 90 9.11 3.38 7.34
N VAL A 91 9.48 2.64 6.29
CA VAL A 91 9.20 1.22 6.16
C VAL A 91 10.49 0.46 6.49
N VAL A 92 10.40 -0.43 7.47
CA VAL A 92 11.45 -1.40 7.82
C VAL A 92 10.78 -2.74 8.05
N GLN A 93 11.22 -3.79 7.37
CA GLN A 93 10.71 -5.14 7.56
C GLN A 93 9.18 -5.23 7.43
N SER A 94 8.62 -4.55 6.41
CA SER A 94 7.17 -4.41 6.18
C SER A 94 6.38 -3.68 7.28
N VAL A 95 7.05 -3.11 8.27
CA VAL A 95 6.44 -2.33 9.36
C VAL A 95 6.60 -0.85 9.04
N LEU A 96 5.51 -0.10 9.23
CA LEU A 96 5.41 1.32 8.99
C LEU A 96 5.48 2.09 10.31
N THR A 97 6.40 3.03 10.40
CA THR A 97 6.53 3.95 11.53
C THR A 97 6.42 5.39 11.03
N GLN A 98 5.46 6.15 11.55
CA GLN A 98 5.26 7.54 11.17
C GLN A 98 6.46 8.40 11.60
N THR A 99 6.96 9.26 10.71
CA THR A 99 8.01 10.23 11.02
C THR A 99 7.40 11.57 11.46
N PRO A 100 8.15 12.41 12.20
CA PRO A 100 7.69 13.75 12.58
C PRO A 100 7.73 14.77 11.42
N ARG A 101 8.27 14.41 10.25
CA ARG A 101 8.51 15.35 9.14
C ARG A 101 7.23 15.98 8.60
N GLY A 102 6.15 15.20 8.59
CA GLY A 102 4.82 15.68 8.20
C GLY A 102 4.10 16.50 9.27
N GLY A 103 4.75 16.83 10.40
CA GLY A 103 4.15 17.47 11.59
C GLY A 103 3.94 16.50 12.77
N LYS A 104 3.15 16.88 13.77
CA LYS A 104 2.88 16.05 14.97
C LYS A 104 2.44 14.64 14.58
N VAL A 105 3.11 13.62 15.12
CA VAL A 105 2.78 12.20 14.91
C VAL A 105 1.33 11.96 15.32
N ILE A 106 0.55 11.37 14.41
CA ILE A 106 -0.88 11.06 14.61
C ILE A 106 -1.00 9.70 15.28
N ASP A 107 -0.23 8.73 14.78
CA ASP A 107 -0.15 7.38 15.31
C ASP A 107 1.32 7.02 15.59
N GLY A 108 1.65 6.82 16.87
CA GLY A 108 3.00 6.47 17.31
C GLY A 108 3.29 4.97 17.23
N ARG A 109 2.32 4.14 16.83
CA ARG A 109 2.51 2.70 16.70
C ARG A 109 3.30 2.37 15.43
N SER A 110 4.00 1.25 15.50
CA SER A 110 4.65 0.63 14.35
C SER A 110 3.78 -0.55 13.90
N LEU A 111 3.12 -0.42 12.74
CA LEU A 111 2.12 -1.36 12.24
C LEU A 111 2.45 -1.78 10.81
N ALA A 112 2.06 -3.00 10.40
CA ALA A 112 2.21 -3.44 9.01
C ALA A 112 1.12 -2.91 8.06
N TYR A 113 0.20 -2.09 8.57
CA TYR A 113 -0.92 -1.49 7.84
C TYR A 113 -1.10 -0.03 8.26
N LEU A 114 -1.79 0.73 7.42
CA LEU A 114 -2.19 2.12 7.67
C LEU A 114 -3.58 2.16 8.31
N LEU A 115 -3.83 3.20 9.11
CA LEU A 115 -5.16 3.56 9.57
C LEU A 115 -5.61 4.83 8.86
N LEU A 116 -6.60 4.69 7.99
CA LEU A 116 -7.11 5.79 7.17
C LEU A 116 -8.61 5.95 7.38
N PRO A 117 -9.15 7.18 7.31
CA PRO A 117 -10.58 7.38 7.33
C PRO A 117 -11.25 6.65 6.16
N ALA A 118 -12.28 5.86 6.47
CA ALA A 118 -13.06 5.12 5.50
C ALA A 118 -13.82 6.05 4.56
N GLY A 119 -13.85 5.72 3.26
CA GLY A 119 -14.56 6.49 2.24
C GLY A 119 -13.91 7.82 1.86
N GLU A 120 -12.86 8.25 2.56
CA GLU A 120 -12.12 9.47 2.26
C GLU A 120 -10.92 9.17 1.35
N PRO A 121 -10.81 9.81 0.18
CA PRO A 121 -9.67 9.60 -0.71
C PRO A 121 -8.34 9.91 -0.02
N ALA A 122 -7.41 8.97 -0.12
CA ALA A 122 -6.00 9.17 0.22
C ALA A 122 -5.15 8.96 -1.04
N MET A 123 -3.91 9.45 -1.02
CA MET A 123 -2.95 9.12 -2.06
C MET A 123 -1.70 8.52 -1.44
N LEU A 124 -1.15 7.49 -2.08
CA LEU A 124 0.00 6.73 -1.60
C LEU A 124 1.12 6.74 -2.61
N VAL A 125 2.36 6.81 -2.14
CA VAL A 125 3.54 6.49 -2.95
C VAL A 125 4.64 5.94 -2.08
N TRP A 126 5.26 4.86 -2.55
CA TRP A 126 6.43 4.28 -1.93
C TRP A 126 7.70 4.70 -2.68
N SER A 127 8.80 4.89 -1.96
CA SER A 127 10.12 5.27 -2.49
C SER A 127 11.24 4.47 -1.82
N PRO A 128 12.27 4.02 -2.58
CA PRO A 128 13.44 3.32 -2.01
C PRO A 128 14.26 4.24 -1.11
N SER A 129 14.30 5.53 -1.44
CA SER A 129 15.04 6.56 -0.73
C SER A 129 14.09 7.58 -0.13
N GLN A 130 14.54 8.24 0.94
CA GLN A 130 13.84 9.40 1.46
C GLN A 130 13.74 10.47 0.38
N TRP A 131 12.56 11.07 0.21
CA TRP A 131 12.42 12.26 -0.60
C TRP A 131 13.23 13.41 -0.03
N SER A 132 13.90 14.17 -0.89
CA SER A 132 14.54 15.42 -0.47
C SER A 132 13.50 16.42 0.06
N ASP A 133 13.95 17.43 0.81
CA ASP A 133 13.04 18.46 1.34
C ASP A 133 12.27 19.18 0.22
N ALA A 134 12.93 19.40 -0.92
CA ALA A 134 12.29 19.99 -2.09
C ALA A 134 11.18 19.09 -2.66
N GLN A 135 11.42 17.78 -2.79
CA GLN A 135 10.42 16.83 -3.27
C GLN A 135 9.22 16.73 -2.31
N PHE A 136 9.50 16.64 -1.01
CA PHE A 136 8.45 16.59 0.02
C PHE A 136 7.62 17.86 0.04
N ALA A 137 8.25 19.04 0.01
CA ALA A 137 7.56 20.33 -0.03
C ALA A 137 6.72 20.50 -1.30
N ALA A 138 7.25 20.09 -2.46
CA ALA A 138 6.52 20.15 -3.73
C ALA A 138 5.26 19.27 -3.71
N ALA A 139 5.37 18.04 -3.23
CA ALA A 139 4.21 17.14 -3.09
C ALA A 139 3.22 17.62 -2.02
N ARG A 140 3.69 18.22 -0.93
CA ARG A 140 2.83 18.80 0.10
C ARG A 140 2.02 20.00 -0.42
N ALA A 141 2.64 20.88 -1.22
CA ALA A 141 1.99 22.08 -1.71
C ALA A 141 1.14 21.85 -2.99
N GLY A 142 1.63 21.06 -3.94
CA GLY A 142 1.05 20.96 -5.27
C GLY A 142 0.17 19.73 -5.49
N THR A 143 -1.13 19.94 -5.75
CA THR A 143 -2.06 18.85 -6.12
C THR A 143 -1.64 18.13 -7.40
N GLU A 144 -1.19 18.87 -8.42
CA GLU A 144 -0.72 18.29 -9.68
C GLU A 144 0.50 17.38 -9.49
N ILE A 145 1.40 17.77 -8.59
CA ILE A 145 2.57 16.95 -8.23
C ILE A 145 2.09 15.64 -7.61
N ARG A 146 1.14 15.71 -6.67
CA ARG A 146 0.56 14.51 -6.05
C ARG A 146 -0.11 13.60 -7.07
N GLN A 147 -0.92 14.16 -7.98
CA GLN A 147 -1.58 13.39 -9.04
C GLN A 147 -0.59 12.68 -9.97
N ARG A 148 0.59 13.27 -10.19
CA ARG A 148 1.62 12.66 -11.04
C ARG A 148 2.42 11.56 -10.33
N VAL A 149 2.68 11.70 -9.02
CA VAL A 149 3.62 10.81 -8.32
C VAL A 149 2.95 9.84 -7.34
N MET A 150 1.71 10.10 -6.94
CA MET A 150 0.97 9.31 -5.95
C MET A 150 -0.22 8.64 -6.59
N ARG A 151 -0.55 7.43 -6.12
CA ARG A 151 -1.74 6.70 -6.53
C ARG A 151 -2.88 6.99 -5.58
N THR A 152 -4.03 7.32 -6.13
CA THR A 152 -5.25 7.52 -5.35
C THR A 152 -5.79 6.18 -4.88
N ILE A 153 -6.19 6.13 -3.62
CA ILE A 153 -6.98 5.05 -3.04
C ILE A 153 -8.16 5.65 -2.28
N THR A 154 -9.26 4.92 -2.22
CA THR A 154 -10.34 5.24 -1.28
C THR A 154 -10.43 4.04 -0.35
N PRO A 155 -9.95 4.15 0.91
CA PRO A 155 -10.09 3.09 1.90
C PRO A 155 -11.55 2.67 1.93
N GLY A 156 -11.78 1.36 1.78
CA GLY A 156 -13.11 0.88 1.44
C GLY A 156 -14.11 1.22 2.54
N ALA A 157 -15.16 1.95 2.17
CA ALA A 157 -16.37 2.09 2.97
C ALA A 157 -17.35 0.99 2.58
N THR A 158 -18.12 0.47 3.53
CA THR A 158 -19.15 -0.54 3.27
C THR A 158 -20.06 -0.13 2.09
N PRO A 159 -20.33 -1.02 1.12
CA PRO A 159 -19.92 -2.43 0.99
C PRO A 159 -18.59 -2.69 0.24
N PHE A 160 -17.81 -1.67 -0.12
CA PHE A 160 -16.68 -1.74 -1.05
C PHE A 160 -15.31 -2.00 -0.39
N SER A 161 -15.28 -2.43 0.87
CA SER A 161 -14.05 -2.80 1.57
C SER A 161 -13.55 -4.17 1.14
N GLY A 162 -12.46 -4.21 0.36
CA GLY A 162 -11.81 -5.46 -0.03
C GLY A 162 -11.33 -6.23 1.20
N GLN A 163 -11.71 -7.50 1.35
CA GLN A 163 -11.34 -8.27 2.53
C GLN A 163 -9.84 -8.58 2.51
N ALA A 164 -9.08 -8.07 3.49
CA ALA A 164 -7.66 -8.37 3.64
C ALA A 164 -7.39 -9.88 3.65
N ARG A 165 -8.29 -10.67 4.24
CA ARG A 165 -8.24 -12.14 4.20
C ARG A 165 -8.15 -12.71 2.77
N GLY A 166 -8.88 -12.12 1.83
CA GLY A 166 -8.98 -12.61 0.45
C GLY A 166 -7.73 -12.40 -0.40
N ILE A 167 -6.79 -11.55 0.02
CA ILE A 167 -5.55 -11.31 -0.72
C ILE A 167 -4.40 -12.25 -0.30
N HIS A 168 -4.51 -12.96 0.83
CA HIS A 168 -3.44 -13.80 1.39
C HIS A 168 -2.80 -14.76 0.38
N GLU A 169 -3.64 -15.52 -0.34
CA GLU A 169 -3.21 -16.54 -1.32
C GLU A 169 -2.54 -15.93 -2.56
N ARG A 170 -2.56 -14.60 -2.70
CA ARG A 170 -1.89 -13.87 -3.80
C ARG A 170 -0.64 -13.13 -3.34
N ILE A 171 -0.32 -13.15 -2.05
CA ILE A 171 0.88 -12.50 -1.52
C ILE A 171 2.07 -13.47 -1.61
N GLY A 172 3.01 -13.16 -2.50
CA GLY A 172 4.19 -13.97 -2.77
C GLY A 172 5.04 -14.25 -1.53
N ASP A 173 5.15 -13.28 -0.61
CA ASP A 173 5.88 -13.44 0.65
C ASP A 173 5.35 -14.59 1.51
N TYR A 174 4.06 -14.95 1.41
CA TYR A 174 3.47 -16.08 2.13
C TYR A 174 3.43 -17.36 1.32
N MET A 175 3.20 -17.26 -0.01
CA MET A 175 2.93 -18.43 -0.85
C MET A 175 4.15 -19.03 -1.55
N ASP A 176 5.15 -18.21 -1.88
CA ASP A 176 6.29 -18.58 -2.73
C ASP A 176 7.60 -17.95 -2.21
N ALA A 177 7.75 -17.89 -0.89
CA ALA A 177 8.79 -17.13 -0.20
C ALA A 177 10.23 -17.43 -0.65
N ASP A 178 10.53 -18.69 -0.94
CA ASP A 178 11.87 -19.15 -1.32
C ASP A 178 12.23 -18.76 -2.77
N TRP A 179 11.24 -18.36 -3.57
CA TRP A 179 11.37 -18.15 -5.01
C TRP A 179 11.69 -16.71 -5.40
N TYR A 180 12.03 -15.86 -4.44
CA TYR A 180 12.37 -14.47 -4.67
C TYR A 180 13.86 -14.15 -4.52
N GLY A 181 14.75 -15.15 -4.40
CA GLY A 181 16.20 -14.92 -4.23
C GLY A 181 16.88 -14.03 -5.28
N TRP A 182 16.29 -13.90 -6.47
CA TRP A 182 16.73 -13.04 -7.58
C TRP A 182 16.20 -11.59 -7.50
N SER A 183 15.19 -11.33 -6.67
CA SER A 183 14.55 -10.03 -6.52
C SER A 183 15.45 -9.07 -5.74
N CYS A 184 15.32 -7.76 -6.01
CA CYS A 184 15.94 -6.68 -5.23
C CYS A 184 15.53 -6.66 -3.75
N GLU A 185 14.53 -7.44 -3.37
CA GLU A 185 14.17 -7.79 -1.99
C GLU A 185 13.97 -9.30 -1.94
N PRO A 186 15.04 -10.07 -1.64
CA PRO A 186 15.01 -11.52 -1.78
C PRO A 186 14.43 -12.25 -0.58
N SER A 187 14.53 -11.66 0.62
CA SER A 187 14.06 -12.28 1.85
C SER A 187 12.58 -12.03 2.07
N ALA A 188 11.85 -13.07 2.48
CA ALA A 188 10.51 -12.95 3.06
C ALA A 188 10.50 -13.25 4.57
N ALA A 189 11.68 -13.35 5.19
CA ALA A 189 11.84 -13.80 6.59
C ALA A 189 11.17 -12.86 7.59
N HIS A 190 10.97 -11.60 7.23
CA HIS A 190 10.40 -10.57 8.09
C HIS A 190 8.91 -10.33 7.85
N ARG A 191 8.24 -11.19 7.07
CA ARG A 191 6.80 -11.08 6.88
C ARG A 191 6.06 -11.16 8.23
N PRO A 192 5.08 -10.28 8.51
CA PRO A 192 4.26 -10.39 9.70
C PRO A 192 3.52 -11.74 9.76
N ALA A 193 3.29 -12.28 10.96
CA ALA A 193 2.46 -13.47 11.11
C ALA A 193 1.03 -13.16 10.64
N TRP A 194 0.59 -13.80 9.55
CA TRP A 194 -0.68 -13.45 8.90
C TRP A 194 -1.91 -13.53 9.81
N PRO A 195 -2.09 -14.57 10.66
CA PRO A 195 -3.22 -14.61 11.59
C PRO A 195 -3.22 -13.41 12.57
N GLY A 196 -2.05 -13.08 13.13
CA GLY A 196 -1.92 -11.94 14.04
C GLY A 196 -2.19 -10.60 13.36
N LEU A 197 -1.67 -10.42 12.14
CA LEU A 197 -1.94 -9.24 11.31
C LEU A 197 -3.44 -9.07 11.05
N LEU A 198 -4.13 -10.15 10.66
CA LEU A 198 -5.57 -10.11 10.43
C LEU A 198 -6.35 -9.77 11.71
N ASP A 199 -5.97 -10.35 12.85
CA ASP A 199 -6.62 -10.07 14.13
C ASP A 199 -6.41 -8.64 14.58
N ASP A 200 -5.21 -8.07 14.36
CA ASP A 200 -4.95 -6.66 14.62
C ASP A 200 -5.77 -5.75 13.71
N MET A 201 -5.85 -6.06 12.41
CA MET A 201 -6.69 -5.32 11.46
C MET A 201 -8.18 -5.46 11.77
N ARG A 202 -8.64 -6.57 12.38
CA ARG A 202 -10.05 -6.79 12.79
C ARG A 202 -10.49 -5.89 13.93
N ARG A 203 -9.55 -5.29 14.66
CA ARG A 203 -9.87 -4.27 15.66
C ARG A 203 -10.35 -2.96 15.01
N CYS A 204 -10.18 -2.81 13.70
CA CYS A 204 -10.78 -1.74 12.91
C CYS A 204 -12.15 -2.17 12.37
N GLU A 205 -13.06 -1.22 12.24
CA GLU A 205 -14.40 -1.48 11.72
C GLU A 205 -14.38 -1.93 10.24
N GLN A 206 -13.36 -1.53 9.49
CA GLN A 206 -13.20 -1.86 8.08
C GLN A 206 -11.75 -2.26 7.74
N GLN A 207 -11.60 -3.05 6.68
CA GLN A 207 -10.32 -3.55 6.20
C GLN A 207 -10.22 -3.40 4.68
N ALA A 208 -9.04 -3.05 4.19
CA ALA A 208 -8.74 -2.97 2.77
C ALA A 208 -7.26 -3.35 2.51
N TYR A 209 -6.95 -3.66 1.26
CA TYR A 209 -5.57 -3.71 0.75
C TYR A 209 -5.44 -2.72 -0.42
N ALA A 210 -4.23 -2.21 -0.63
CA ALA A 210 -3.96 -1.16 -1.62
C ALA A 210 -2.59 -1.33 -2.27
#